data_AF-R0I6G5-F1
#
_entry.id   AF-R0I6G5-F1
#
_cell.length_a   1.000
_cell.length_b   1.000
_cell.length_c   1.000
_cell.angle_alpha   90.00
_cell.angle_beta   90.00
_cell.angle_gamma   90.00
#
_symmetry.space_group_name_H-M   'P 1'
#
loop_
_entity.id
_entity.type
_entity.pdbx_description
1 polymer ?
#
loop_
_entity_poly.entity_id
_entity_poly.type
_entity_poly.pdbx_seq_one_letter_code
_entity_poly.pdbx_strand_id
1 'polypeptide(L)'
;MRELPSSFKAYRQKAQQHGPLNANRDLVGGHIGGAAGRNLGPVEAGKGLFFDRSELPARFQTLSWTQAEMELLESGGASQFA
;
A
#
# COMPACT_ATOMS: atom_id res chain seq x y z
N MET A 1 15.17 -14.92 39.38
CA MET A 1 13.76 -14.66 39.74
C MET A 1 13.28 -13.46 38.94
N ARG A 2 12.14 -13.53 38.24
CA ARG A 2 11.56 -12.38 37.52
C ARG A 2 10.63 -11.64 38.47
N GLU A 3 10.99 -10.40 38.83
CA GLU A 3 10.18 -9.55 39.69
C GLU A 3 8.91 -9.09 38.97
N LEU A 4 7.79 -9.07 39.73
CA LEU A 4 6.50 -8.60 39.25
C LEU A 4 6.51 -7.06 39.17
N PRO A 5 5.81 -6.45 38.21
CA PRO A 5 5.72 -4.99 38.12
C PRO A 5 5.11 -4.41 39.40
N SER A 6 5.67 -3.30 39.87
CA SER A 6 5.24 -2.60 41.10
C SER A 6 3.84 -1.99 41.02
N SER A 7 3.19 -1.98 39.85
CA SER A 7 1.79 -1.55 39.68
C SER A 7 1.18 -2.02 38.35
N PHE A 8 -0.16 -2.03 38.27
CA PHE A 8 -0.91 -2.30 37.04
C PHE A 8 -0.58 -1.31 35.91
N LYS A 9 -0.28 -0.05 36.27
CA LYS A 9 0.17 1.00 35.33
C LYS A 9 1.51 0.63 34.71
N ALA A 10 2.48 0.22 35.53
CA ALA A 10 3.80 -0.21 35.07
C ALA A 10 3.72 -1.47 34.18
N TYR A 11 2.84 -2.42 34.54
CA TYR A 11 2.54 -3.58 33.69
C TYR A 11 1.94 -3.18 32.34
N ARG A 12 0.91 -2.34 32.32
CA ARG A 12 0.25 -1.86 31.08
C ARG A 12 1.22 -1.13 30.16
N GLN A 13 2.06 -0.24 30.70
CA GLN A 13 3.08 0.46 29.91
C GLN A 13 4.09 -0.51 29.26
N LYS A 14 4.52 -1.53 29.99
CA LYS A 14 5.47 -2.54 29.49
C LYS A 14 4.83 -3.53 28.51
N ALA A 15 3.58 -3.90 28.74
CA ALA A 15 2.90 -4.96 27.98
C ALA A 15 2.27 -4.48 26.66
N GLN A 16 2.07 -3.17 26.45
CA GLN A 16 1.36 -2.65 25.28
C GLN A 16 2.22 -2.28 24.06
N GLN A 17 3.50 -2.66 24.02
CA GLN A 17 4.36 -2.22 22.91
C GLN A 17 5.10 -3.38 22.24
N HIS A 18 4.34 -4.25 21.61
CA HIS A 18 4.83 -5.13 20.55
C HIS A 18 4.49 -4.48 19.20
N GLY A 19 5.45 -3.79 18.61
CA GLY A 19 5.30 -3.11 17.33
C GLY A 19 6.43 -2.10 17.09
N PRO A 20 6.60 -1.62 15.85
CA PRO A 20 7.73 -0.78 15.43
C PRO A 20 7.80 0.59 16.12
N LEU A 21 6.87 0.91 17.03
CA LEU A 21 6.80 2.14 17.79
C LEU A 21 8.02 2.38 18.71
N ASN A 22 8.80 1.35 19.05
CA ASN A 22 10.04 1.45 19.84
C ASN A 22 11.33 1.27 19.03
N ALA A 23 11.24 0.98 17.73
CA ALA A 23 12.46 0.95 16.94
C ALA A 23 12.94 2.39 16.77
N ASN A 24 14.26 2.63 16.92
CA ASN A 24 14.86 3.88 16.47
C ASN A 24 14.32 4.14 15.06
N ARG A 25 13.81 5.36 14.83
CA ARG A 25 13.28 5.75 13.51
C ARG A 25 14.29 5.43 12.40
N ASP A 26 15.58 5.52 12.72
CA ASP A 26 16.70 5.18 11.84
C ASP A 26 16.82 3.69 11.47
N LEU A 27 16.26 2.76 12.27
CA LEU A 27 16.36 1.30 12.07
C LEU A 27 15.18 0.68 11.31
N VAL A 28 14.00 1.31 11.29
CA VAL A 28 12.78 0.71 10.70
C VAL A 28 12.23 1.51 9.52
N GLY A 29 12.65 2.74 9.35
CA GLY A 29 12.31 3.51 8.16
C GLY A 29 13.20 4.72 8.09
N GLY A 30 14.23 4.67 7.23
CA GLY A 30 15.00 5.85 6.85
C GLY A 30 14.08 6.98 6.33
N HIS A 31 14.64 8.05 5.77
CA HIS A 31 13.89 9.28 5.43
C HIS A 31 12.49 9.10 4.78
N ILE A 32 12.27 8.04 4.00
CA ILE A 32 10.98 7.69 3.38
C ILE A 32 10.01 6.93 4.31
N GLY A 33 10.50 6.02 5.16
CA GLY A 33 9.67 5.15 6.01
C GLY A 33 9.31 5.75 7.38
N GLY A 34 10.07 6.75 7.84
CA GLY A 34 9.84 7.43 9.13
C GLY A 34 9.06 8.74 9.05
N ALA A 35 8.92 9.32 7.86
CA ALA A 35 8.19 10.57 7.63
C ALA A 35 6.74 10.30 7.19
N ALA A 36 5.81 11.19 7.58
CA ALA A 36 4.47 11.15 7.02
C ALA A 36 4.52 11.40 5.51
N GLY A 37 3.80 10.61 4.71
CA GLY A 37 3.87 10.69 3.24
C GLY A 37 3.64 12.09 2.66
N ARG A 38 2.79 12.90 3.30
CA ARG A 38 2.55 14.31 2.92
C ARG A 38 3.81 15.21 3.01
N ASN A 39 4.79 14.83 3.83
CA ASN A 39 6.04 15.57 4.02
C ASN A 39 7.10 15.19 2.97
N LEU A 40 6.88 14.12 2.19
CA LEU A 40 7.81 13.66 1.16
C LEU A 40 7.72 14.47 -0.14
N GLY A 41 6.73 15.37 -0.23
CA GLY A 41 6.45 16.15 -1.42
C GLY A 41 5.61 15.38 -2.46
N PRO A 42 5.18 16.09 -3.52
CA PRO A 42 4.46 15.47 -4.63
C PRO A 42 5.37 14.52 -5.42
N VAL A 43 4.79 13.42 -5.91
CA VAL A 43 5.48 12.46 -6.77
C VAL A 43 5.34 12.94 -8.21
N GLU A 44 6.40 13.55 -8.73
CA GLU A 44 6.45 14.10 -10.09
C GLU A 44 7.37 13.27 -10.97
N ALA A 45 7.01 13.14 -12.25
CA ALA A 45 7.88 12.50 -13.24
C ALA A 45 9.11 13.37 -13.53
N GLY A 46 10.20 12.75 -13.99
CA GLY A 46 11.37 13.49 -14.45
C GLY A 46 11.02 14.44 -15.60
N LYS A 47 11.84 15.48 -15.82
CA LYS A 47 11.60 16.44 -16.91
C LYS A 47 11.50 15.72 -18.26
N GLY A 48 10.38 15.89 -18.95
CA GLY A 48 10.11 15.25 -20.24
C GLY A 48 9.64 13.78 -20.16
N LEU A 49 9.44 13.25 -18.96
CA LEU A 49 8.89 11.92 -18.72
C LEU A 49 7.44 12.02 -18.22
N PHE A 50 6.68 10.95 -18.43
CA PHE A 50 5.31 10.79 -17.93
C PHE A 50 5.18 9.43 -17.27
N PHE A 51 4.35 9.33 -16.23
CA PHE A 51 4.04 8.05 -15.60
C PHE A 51 2.94 7.35 -16.39
N ASP A 52 3.31 6.32 -17.17
CA ASP A 52 2.32 5.46 -17.80
C ASP A 52 1.91 4.32 -16.86
N ARG A 53 0.59 4.10 -16.74
CA ARG A 53 0.04 2.98 -15.98
C ARG A 53 0.32 1.65 -16.65
N SER A 54 0.55 1.64 -17.97
CA SER A 54 0.92 0.43 -18.73
C SER A 54 2.27 -0.15 -18.27
N GLU A 55 3.17 0.68 -17.74
CA GLU A 55 4.48 0.27 -17.21
C GLU A 55 4.40 -0.33 -15.80
N LEU A 56 3.25 -0.22 -15.13
CA LEU A 56 3.03 -0.76 -13.79
C LEU A 56 2.51 -2.21 -13.85
N PRO A 57 2.62 -2.98 -12.74
CA PRO A 57 2.02 -4.31 -12.66
C PRO A 57 0.52 -4.31 -12.97
N ALA A 58 0.02 -5.41 -13.54
CA ALA A 58 -1.35 -5.56 -14.04
C ALA A 58 -2.45 -5.04 -13.10
N ARG A 59 -2.29 -5.19 -11.77
CA ARG A 59 -3.24 -4.67 -10.77
C ARG A 59 -3.45 -3.14 -10.80
N PHE A 60 -2.54 -2.39 -11.40
CA PHE A 60 -2.60 -0.92 -11.51
C PHE A 60 -2.97 -0.46 -12.93
N GLN A 61 -2.96 -1.36 -13.89
CA GLN A 61 -3.33 -1.09 -15.27
C GLN A 61 -4.84 -0.90 -15.39
N THR A 62 -5.28 -0.23 -16.46
CA THR A 62 -6.69 -0.16 -16.83
C THR A 62 -7.18 -1.55 -17.24
N LEU A 63 -8.42 -1.90 -16.90
CA LEU A 63 -9.00 -3.17 -17.31
C LEU A 63 -8.99 -3.26 -18.84
N SER A 64 -8.25 -4.22 -19.39
CA SER A 64 -8.18 -4.43 -20.83
C SER A 64 -9.29 -5.40 -21.23
N TRP A 65 -10.28 -4.90 -21.97
CA TRP A 65 -11.37 -5.73 -22.47
C TRP A 65 -10.92 -6.44 -23.74
N THR A 66 -11.16 -7.73 -23.82
CA THR A 66 -10.96 -8.51 -25.05
C THR A 66 -12.06 -8.18 -26.07
N GLN A 67 -11.80 -8.41 -27.36
CA GLN A 67 -12.79 -8.21 -28.41
C GLN A 67 -14.07 -9.01 -28.17
N ALA A 68 -13.93 -10.24 -27.66
CA ALA A 68 -15.06 -11.09 -27.33
C ALA A 68 -15.88 -10.54 -26.16
N GLU A 69 -15.25 -9.97 -25.12
CA GLU A 69 -15.96 -9.35 -24.01
C GLU A 69 -16.68 -8.06 -24.43
N MET A 70 -16.07 -7.28 -25.32
CA MET A 70 -16.70 -6.10 -25.90
C MET A 70 -17.92 -6.48 -26.74
N GLU A 71 -17.80 -7.49 -27.60
CA GLU A 71 -18.90 -7.99 -28.42
C GLU A 71 -20.02 -8.62 -27.56
N LEU A 72 -19.65 -9.30 -26.47
CA LEU A 72 -20.63 -9.82 -25.52
C LEU A 72 -21.44 -8.69 -24.86
N LEU A 73 -20.77 -7.61 -24.48
CA LEU A 73 -21.43 -6.42 -23.94
C LEU A 73 -22.35 -5.75 -24.97
N GLU A 74 -21.84 -5.54 -26.20
CA GLU A 74 -22.57 -4.87 -27.29
C GLU A 74 -23.78 -5.68 -27.78
N SER A 75 -23.64 -7.00 -27.85
CA SER A 75 -24.73 -7.91 -28.22
C SER A 75 -25.71 -8.18 -27.08
N GLY A 76 -25.47 -7.63 -25.88
CA GLY A 76 -26.29 -7.92 -24.69
C GLY A 76 -26.23 -9.40 -24.25
N GLY A 77 -25.15 -10.10 -24.55
CA GLY A 77 -24.95 -11.52 -24.25
C GLY A 77 -25.41 -12.48 -25.35
N ALA A 78 -25.96 -11.98 -26.47
CA ALA A 78 -26.47 -12.83 -27.54
C ALA A 78 -25.36 -13.60 -28.27
N SER A 79 -24.16 -13.02 -28.41
CA SER A 79 -23.02 -13.67 -29.08
C SER A 79 -22.46 -14.88 -28.32
N GLN A 80 -22.83 -15.08 -27.05
CA GLN A 80 -22.36 -16.23 -26.26
C GLN A 80 -23.01 -17.55 -26.67
N PHE A 81 -24.15 -17.51 -27.35
CA PHE A 81 -24.97 -18.67 -27.70
C PHE A 81 -25.23 -18.81 -29.20
N ALA A 82 -24.63 -17.93 -30.03
CA ALA A 82 -24.80 -17.88 -31.48
C ALA A 82 -23.82 -18.79 -32.22
#